data_AF-A0A8T6LZC7-F1
#
_entry.id   AF-A0A8T6LZC7-F1
#
_cell.length_a   1.000
_cell.length_b   1.000
_cell.length_c   1.000
_cell.angle_alpha   90.00
_cell.angle_beta   90.00
_cell.angle_gamma   90.00
#
_symmetry.space_group_name_H-M   'P 1'
#
loop_
_entity.id
_entity.type
_entity.pdbx_description
1 polymer ?
#
loop_
_entity_poly.entity_id
_entity_poly.type
_entity_poly.pdbx_seq_one_letter_code
_entity_poly.pdbx_strand_id
1 'polypeptide(L)'
;ANLLMFFTVLSGIDTSYKTVERVYSDPAVRMTIHNMYAIMVKKKGITDVDLSGDGTGYSLTITKHYRNVSKEKGVKEGKKTEKGRKLFAYSFAFMDLDTGMYVGYGTSLKSEKEAYKRAILMARSMGISANSIRLDKYYSNRTILKDFPDAKIYIIPKKNATIRGPKEWKEILVRFIEDIFSYLSEYYQRNNSESGFSADKRMCGWKVWQKKEERIDTCLLCKGIWHNMMRIG
;
A
#
# COMPACT_ATOMS: atom_id res chain seq x y z
N ALA A 1 -14.71 -15.95 17.28
CA ALA A 1 -14.00 -16.71 18.33
C ALA A 1 -12.74 -15.95 18.74
N ASN A 2 -12.43 -15.88 20.03
CA ASN A 2 -11.37 -15.01 20.56
C ASN A 2 -9.99 -15.57 20.16
N LEU A 3 -9.35 -15.01 19.13
CA LEU A 3 -8.04 -15.46 18.62
C LEU A 3 -6.98 -15.58 19.74
N LEU A 4 -7.12 -14.75 20.78
CA LEU A 4 -6.28 -14.79 21.98
C LEU A 4 -6.45 -16.09 22.75
N MET A 5 -7.66 -16.63 22.88
CA MET A 5 -7.86 -17.93 23.54
C MET A 5 -7.17 -19.05 22.76
N PHE A 6 -7.25 -19.03 21.42
CA PHE A 6 -6.52 -20.00 20.59
C PHE A 6 -5.01 -19.86 20.76
N PHE A 7 -4.49 -18.62 20.76
CA PHE A 7 -3.07 -18.37 21.01
C PHE A 7 -2.64 -18.88 22.40
N THR A 8 -3.42 -18.60 23.44
CA THR A 8 -3.16 -19.08 24.81
C THR A 8 -3.13 -20.60 24.86
N VAL A 9 -4.10 -21.28 24.23
CA VAL A 9 -4.14 -22.75 24.18
C VAL A 9 -2.93 -23.33 23.43
N LEU A 10 -2.53 -22.72 22.31
CA LEU A 10 -1.43 -23.23 21.48
C LEU A 10 -0.04 -22.96 22.07
N SER A 11 0.13 -21.81 22.73
CA SER A 11 1.44 -21.37 23.25
C SER A 11 1.62 -21.62 24.74
N GLY A 12 0.53 -21.86 25.48
CA GLY A 12 0.51 -21.84 26.94
C GLY A 12 0.68 -20.44 27.55
N ILE A 13 0.78 -19.38 26.73
CA ILE A 13 1.02 -18.01 27.20
C ILE A 13 -0.32 -17.29 27.32
N ASP A 14 -0.72 -16.97 28.56
CA ASP A 14 -1.89 -16.13 28.78
C ASP A 14 -1.60 -14.69 28.38
N THR A 15 -2.37 -14.17 27.43
CA THR A 15 -2.17 -12.83 26.88
C THR A 15 -3.47 -12.06 26.76
N SER A 16 -3.45 -10.83 27.28
CA SER A 16 -4.54 -9.89 27.08
C SER A 16 -4.38 -9.13 25.76
N TYR A 17 -5.49 -8.64 25.21
CA TYR A 17 -5.47 -7.71 24.06
C TYR A 17 -4.55 -6.50 24.31
N LYS A 18 -4.51 -5.99 25.54
CA LYS A 18 -3.66 -4.84 25.90
C LYS A 18 -2.19 -5.18 25.91
N THR A 19 -1.83 -6.42 26.25
CA THR A 19 -0.46 -6.91 26.15
C THR A 19 -0.02 -6.88 24.69
N VAL A 20 -0.79 -7.48 23.78
CA VAL A 20 -0.50 -7.47 22.34
C VAL A 20 -0.41 -6.04 21.78
N GLU A 21 -1.34 -5.17 22.16
CA GLU A 21 -1.34 -3.77 21.69
C GLU A 21 -0.09 -2.99 22.14
N ARG A 22 0.44 -3.27 23.34
CA ARG A 22 1.65 -2.61 23.86
C ARG A 22 2.90 -3.05 23.11
N VAL A 23 2.96 -4.32 22.74
CA VAL A 23 4.08 -4.92 22.01
C VAL A 23 4.25 -4.29 20.61
N TYR A 24 3.20 -3.72 20.01
CA TYR A 24 3.33 -2.98 18.73
C TYR A 24 4.19 -1.72 18.84
N SER A 25 4.42 -1.20 20.05
CA SER A 25 5.36 -0.09 20.28
C SER A 25 6.82 -0.57 20.39
N ASP A 26 7.06 -1.88 20.50
CA ASP A 26 8.40 -2.44 20.71
C ASP A 26 9.21 -2.45 19.38
N PRO A 27 10.39 -1.81 19.34
CA PRO A 27 11.24 -1.79 18.15
C PRO A 27 11.64 -3.18 17.65
N ALA A 28 11.91 -4.13 18.55
CA ALA A 28 12.29 -5.49 18.17
C ALA A 28 11.14 -6.19 17.46
N VAL A 29 9.90 -6.03 17.94
CA VAL A 29 8.73 -6.59 17.27
C VAL A 29 8.49 -5.96 15.90
N ARG A 30 8.64 -4.64 15.79
CA ARG A 30 8.51 -3.96 14.49
C ARG A 30 9.54 -4.44 13.48
N MET A 31 10.78 -4.65 13.93
CA MET A 31 11.84 -5.20 13.10
C MET A 31 11.55 -6.65 12.70
N THR A 32 11.07 -7.48 13.61
CA THR A 32 10.65 -8.86 13.30
C THR A 32 9.54 -8.88 12.25
N ILE A 33 8.50 -8.05 12.41
CA ILE A 33 7.40 -7.90 11.44
C ILE A 33 7.94 -7.47 10.07
N HIS A 34 8.82 -6.47 10.02
CA HIS A 34 9.46 -6.04 8.77
C HIS A 34 10.26 -7.17 8.13
N ASN A 35 11.09 -7.88 8.90
CA ASN A 35 11.92 -8.96 8.40
C ASN A 35 11.08 -10.15 7.92
N MET A 36 9.99 -10.48 8.60
CA MET A 36 9.03 -11.48 8.14
C MET A 36 8.49 -11.11 6.76
N TYR A 37 8.07 -9.86 6.57
CA TYR A 37 7.63 -9.37 5.27
C TYR A 37 8.70 -9.59 4.19
N ALA A 38 9.94 -9.15 4.45
CA ALA A 38 11.04 -9.28 3.50
C ALA A 38 11.38 -10.75 3.19
N ILE A 39 11.37 -11.62 4.20
CA ILE A 39 11.63 -13.07 4.03
C ILE A 39 10.56 -13.71 3.16
N MET A 40 9.29 -13.36 3.32
CA MET A 40 8.21 -13.91 2.49
C MET A 40 8.40 -13.56 1.00
N VAL A 41 8.73 -12.30 0.71
CA VAL A 41 9.01 -11.83 -0.66
C VAL A 41 10.23 -12.55 -1.24
N LYS A 42 11.33 -12.63 -0.48
CA LYS A 42 12.56 -13.33 -0.89
C LYS A 42 12.34 -14.83 -1.12
N LYS A 43 11.52 -15.48 -0.29
CA LYS A 43 11.24 -16.93 -0.40
C LYS A 43 10.55 -17.28 -1.72
N LYS A 44 9.74 -16.38 -2.29
CA LYS A 44 9.14 -16.54 -3.62
C LYS A 44 10.08 -16.15 -4.77
N GLY A 45 11.32 -15.73 -4.47
CA GLY A 45 12.30 -15.36 -5.49
C GLY A 45 11.97 -14.06 -6.22
N ILE A 46 11.20 -13.17 -5.59
CA ILE A 46 10.72 -11.95 -6.22
C ILE A 46 11.83 -10.89 -6.23
N THR A 47 12.34 -10.53 -7.41
CA THR A 47 13.37 -9.49 -7.60
C THR A 47 12.98 -8.49 -8.66
N ASP A 48 12.76 -8.94 -9.89
CA ASP A 48 12.45 -8.12 -11.07
C ASP A 48 10.99 -8.34 -11.45
N VAL A 49 10.16 -7.33 -11.22
CA VAL A 49 8.69 -7.51 -11.19
C VAL A 49 7.94 -6.50 -12.02
N ASP A 50 6.79 -6.95 -12.51
CA ASP A 50 5.77 -6.09 -13.08
C ASP A 50 4.80 -5.66 -11.97
N LEU A 51 4.77 -4.36 -11.70
CA LEU A 51 4.09 -3.79 -10.54
C LEU A 51 2.72 -3.21 -10.89
N SER A 52 1.79 -3.40 -9.95
CA SER A 52 0.63 -2.53 -9.76
C SER A 52 0.71 -1.84 -8.41
N GLY A 53 0.26 -0.58 -8.32
CA GLY A 53 0.26 0.15 -7.07
C GLY A 53 -1.02 0.92 -6.84
N ASP A 54 -1.50 0.88 -5.60
CA ASP A 54 -2.68 1.62 -5.17
C ASP A 54 -2.55 2.10 -3.73
N GLY A 55 -3.28 3.17 -3.44
CA GLY A 55 -3.36 3.76 -2.12
C GLY A 55 -4.75 3.58 -1.52
N THR A 56 -4.80 3.44 -0.20
CA THR A 56 -6.08 3.24 0.50
C THR A 56 -6.10 3.86 1.88
N GLY A 57 -7.30 4.24 2.33
CA GLY A 57 -7.53 4.74 3.69
C GLY A 57 -8.20 3.70 4.60
N TYR A 58 -7.66 3.55 5.80
CA TYR A 58 -8.29 2.83 6.92
C TYR A 58 -8.88 3.81 7.93
N SER A 59 -10.08 3.52 8.43
CA SER A 59 -10.77 4.42 9.35
C SER A 59 -10.22 4.28 10.77
N LEU A 60 -9.94 5.42 11.40
CA LEU A 60 -9.58 5.53 12.82
C LEU A 60 -10.80 5.83 13.70
N THR A 61 -11.96 6.11 13.11
CA THR A 61 -13.22 6.42 13.80
C THR A 61 -14.37 5.53 13.31
N ILE A 62 -15.44 5.41 14.11
CA ILE A 62 -16.52 4.42 13.91
C ILE A 62 -17.37 4.71 12.66
N THR A 63 -17.44 5.96 12.21
CA THR A 63 -18.58 6.43 11.39
C THR A 63 -18.31 6.74 9.92
N LYS A 64 -17.11 6.52 9.36
CA LYS A 64 -16.80 7.07 8.02
C LYS A 64 -16.04 6.13 7.06
N HIS A 65 -16.59 5.95 5.85
CA HIS A 65 -15.94 5.27 4.72
C HIS A 65 -15.09 6.23 3.88
N TYR A 66 -13.85 5.82 3.53
CA TYR A 66 -12.89 6.62 2.77
C TYR A 66 -13.46 7.19 1.46
N ARG A 67 -14.19 6.37 0.69
CA ARG A 67 -14.73 6.74 -0.64
C ARG A 67 -15.88 7.74 -0.60
N ASN A 68 -16.71 7.70 0.46
CA ASN A 68 -17.82 8.63 0.61
C ASN A 68 -17.31 9.98 1.11
N VAL A 69 -16.34 9.96 2.03
CA VAL A 69 -15.72 11.18 2.57
C VAL A 69 -14.83 11.91 1.56
N SER A 70 -14.13 11.18 0.68
CA SER A 70 -13.31 11.81 -0.38
C SER A 70 -14.13 12.49 -1.47
N LYS A 71 -15.37 12.02 -1.73
CA LYS A 71 -16.28 12.58 -2.72
C LYS A 71 -17.17 13.72 -2.18
N GLU A 72 -17.67 13.62 -0.95
CA GLU A 72 -18.65 14.58 -0.41
C GLU A 72 -18.06 15.95 -0.04
N LYS A 73 -16.75 16.03 0.19
CA LYS A 73 -16.04 17.29 0.43
C LYS A 73 -14.69 17.14 -0.23
N GLY A 74 -14.16 18.17 -0.88
CA GLY A 74 -12.75 18.20 -1.32
C GLY A 74 -11.83 18.10 -0.11
N VAL A 75 -11.63 16.88 0.42
CA VAL A 75 -10.89 16.62 1.64
C VAL A 75 -9.41 16.74 1.31
N LYS A 76 -8.87 17.94 1.53
CA LYS A 76 -7.44 18.17 1.67
C LYS A 76 -6.89 17.20 2.73
N GLU A 77 -5.83 16.49 2.37
CA GLU A 77 -5.07 15.57 3.21
C GLU A 77 -4.89 16.16 4.63
N GLY A 78 -5.19 15.36 5.68
CA GLY A 78 -4.87 15.73 7.06
C GLY A 78 -5.96 16.42 7.92
N LYS A 79 -7.24 16.46 7.53
CA LYS A 79 -8.28 17.02 8.41
C LYS A 79 -8.47 16.20 9.70
N LYS A 80 -8.30 16.91 10.82
CA LYS A 80 -8.65 16.50 12.18
C LYS A 80 -10.18 16.68 12.38
N THR A 81 -10.80 15.89 13.26
CA THR A 81 -12.15 16.17 13.77
C THR A 81 -12.19 17.50 14.53
N GLU A 82 -13.38 18.01 14.85
CA GLU A 82 -13.58 19.18 15.75
C GLU A 82 -12.82 19.06 17.09
N LYS A 83 -12.43 17.83 17.49
CA LYS A 83 -11.60 17.52 18.67
C LYS A 83 -10.13 17.19 18.36
N GLY A 84 -9.61 17.56 17.18
CA GLY A 84 -8.20 17.39 16.84
C GLY A 84 -7.76 15.97 16.42
N ARG A 85 -8.67 14.99 16.29
CA ARG A 85 -8.32 13.59 15.97
C ARG A 85 -8.27 13.32 14.47
N LYS A 86 -7.21 12.67 13.99
CA LYS A 86 -7.08 12.25 12.58
C LYS A 86 -8.16 11.20 12.26
N LEU A 87 -8.77 11.34 11.08
CA LEU A 87 -9.90 10.50 10.65
C LEU A 87 -9.46 9.19 10.00
N PHE A 88 -8.33 9.19 9.30
CA PHE A 88 -7.85 8.04 8.53
C PHE A 88 -6.35 7.83 8.71
N ALA A 89 -5.94 6.58 8.56
CA ALA A 89 -4.56 6.19 8.29
C ALA A 89 -4.46 5.78 6.82
N TYR A 90 -3.47 6.32 6.12
CA TYR A 90 -3.22 6.03 4.71
C TYR A 90 -2.23 4.87 4.61
N SER A 91 -2.50 3.95 3.71
CA SER A 91 -1.63 2.84 3.34
C SER A 91 -1.44 2.84 1.83
N PHE A 92 -0.26 2.47 1.38
CA PHE A 92 0.05 2.27 -0.04
C PHE A 92 0.82 0.96 -0.20
N ALA A 93 0.50 0.19 -1.23
CA ALA A 93 1.20 -1.04 -1.52
C ALA A 93 1.53 -1.17 -3.00
N PHE A 94 2.74 -1.66 -3.28
CA PHE A 94 3.11 -2.22 -4.57
C PHE A 94 2.84 -3.72 -4.52
N MET A 95 2.12 -4.21 -5.51
CA MET A 95 1.80 -5.61 -5.72
C MET A 95 2.52 -6.09 -6.98
N ASP A 96 3.22 -7.21 -6.85
CA ASP A 96 3.71 -7.98 -7.98
C ASP A 96 2.54 -8.65 -8.71
N LEU A 97 2.49 -8.50 -10.03
CA LEU A 97 1.38 -8.97 -10.85
C LEU A 97 1.35 -10.50 -10.99
N ASP A 98 2.51 -11.15 -10.96
CA ASP A 98 2.61 -12.60 -11.14
C ASP A 98 2.18 -13.36 -9.89
N THR A 99 2.73 -12.99 -8.73
CA THR A 99 2.44 -13.66 -7.46
C THR A 99 1.23 -13.07 -6.72
N GLY A 100 0.83 -11.84 -7.08
CA GLY A 100 -0.15 -11.07 -6.33
C GLY A 100 0.33 -10.65 -4.94
N MET A 101 1.61 -10.85 -4.59
CA MET A 101 2.15 -10.46 -3.29
C MET A 101 2.48 -8.97 -3.25
N TYR A 102 2.35 -8.37 -2.06
CA TYR A 102 2.90 -7.05 -1.83
C TYR A 102 4.42 -7.12 -1.71
N VAL A 103 5.09 -6.27 -2.48
CA VAL A 103 6.55 -6.16 -2.56
C VAL A 103 7.07 -4.80 -2.07
N GLY A 104 6.16 -3.91 -1.67
CA GLY A 104 6.49 -2.71 -0.92
C GLY A 104 5.22 -2.20 -0.23
N TYR A 105 5.33 -1.88 1.05
CA TYR A 105 4.18 -1.43 1.84
C TYR A 105 4.57 -0.22 2.67
N GLY A 106 3.75 0.83 2.63
CA GLY A 106 4.00 2.07 3.35
C GLY A 106 2.73 2.58 4.01
N THR A 107 2.88 3.22 5.17
CA THR A 107 1.75 3.84 5.89
C THR A 107 2.09 5.25 6.31
N SER A 108 1.08 6.11 6.40
CA SER A 108 1.22 7.46 6.92
C SER A 108 -0.09 7.95 7.53
N LEU A 109 0.03 8.77 8.58
CA LEU A 109 -1.09 9.53 9.12
C LEU A 109 -1.20 10.95 8.55
N LYS A 110 -0.36 11.34 7.59
CA LYS A 110 -0.35 12.68 6.98
C LYS A 110 -0.97 12.66 5.59
N SER A 111 -0.48 11.80 4.71
CA SER A 111 -0.93 11.72 3.32
C SER A 111 -0.64 10.39 2.66
N GLU A 112 -1.41 10.07 1.62
CA GLU A 112 -1.19 8.91 0.77
C GLU A 112 0.16 9.01 0.04
N LYS A 113 0.58 10.22 -0.33
CA LYS A 113 1.89 10.48 -0.95
C LYS A 113 3.06 10.11 -0.04
N GLU A 114 2.96 10.32 1.27
CA GLU A 114 4.00 9.88 2.20
C GLU A 114 4.01 8.35 2.35
N ALA A 115 2.84 7.72 2.37
CA ALA A 115 2.73 6.26 2.37
C ALA A 115 3.38 5.66 1.10
N TYR A 116 3.11 6.23 -0.08
CA TYR A 116 3.75 5.87 -1.35
C TYR A 116 5.29 5.95 -1.28
N LYS A 117 5.84 7.05 -0.77
CA LYS A 117 7.31 7.19 -0.62
C LYS A 117 7.90 6.12 0.30
N ARG A 118 7.22 5.82 1.41
CA ARG A 118 7.66 4.76 2.34
C ARG A 118 7.60 3.38 1.69
N ALA A 119 6.59 3.11 0.87
CA ALA A 119 6.48 1.86 0.11
C ALA A 119 7.64 1.71 -0.89
N ILE A 120 8.05 2.80 -1.58
CA ILE A 120 9.22 2.79 -2.47
C ILE A 120 10.49 2.47 -1.69
N LEU A 121 10.71 3.15 -0.56
CA LEU A 121 11.89 2.92 0.27
C LEU A 121 11.96 1.47 0.75
N MET A 122 10.82 0.89 1.16
CA MET A 122 10.74 -0.52 1.54
C MET A 122 11.10 -1.43 0.36
N ALA A 123 10.46 -1.27 -0.80
CA ALA A 123 10.73 -2.08 -2.00
C ALA A 123 12.21 -2.04 -2.39
N ARG A 124 12.81 -0.83 -2.43
CA ARG A 124 14.23 -0.64 -2.73
C ARG A 124 15.14 -1.30 -1.69
N SER A 125 14.81 -1.18 -0.40
CA SER A 125 15.60 -1.80 0.68
C SER A 125 15.61 -3.33 0.61
N MET A 126 14.60 -3.93 -0.02
CA MET A 126 14.51 -5.37 -0.25
C MET A 126 15.16 -5.80 -1.57
N GLY A 127 15.68 -4.87 -2.38
CA GLY A 127 16.31 -5.16 -3.67
C GLY A 127 15.31 -5.41 -4.80
N ILE A 128 14.08 -4.91 -4.69
CA ILE A 128 13.06 -5.06 -5.73
C ILE A 128 13.28 -4.04 -6.84
N SER A 129 13.41 -4.54 -8.07
CA SER A 129 13.48 -3.79 -9.31
C SER A 129 12.15 -3.89 -10.06
N ALA A 130 11.71 -2.80 -10.68
CA ALA A 130 10.46 -2.77 -11.43
C ALA A 130 10.74 -2.82 -12.93
N ASN A 131 10.29 -3.88 -13.60
CA ASN A 131 10.31 -3.98 -15.06
C ASN A 131 9.25 -3.08 -15.68
N SER A 132 8.08 -3.05 -15.05
CA SER A 132 7.00 -2.15 -15.43
C SER A 132 6.12 -1.78 -14.24
N ILE A 133 5.38 -0.68 -14.34
CA ILE A 133 4.57 -0.17 -13.23
C ILE A 133 3.27 0.47 -13.69
N ARG A 134 2.16 0.14 -13.00
CA ARG A 134 0.83 0.70 -13.23
C ARG A 134 0.32 1.41 -11.98
N LEU A 135 0.13 2.72 -12.07
CA LEU A 135 -0.32 3.56 -10.96
C LEU A 135 -1.55 4.39 -11.32
N ASP A 136 -2.35 4.73 -10.31
CA ASP A 136 -3.51 5.60 -10.48
C ASP A 136 -3.11 7.00 -11.00
N LYS A 137 -4.07 7.64 -11.65
CA LYS A 137 -3.99 9.01 -12.16
C LYS A 137 -3.46 10.01 -11.14
N TYR A 138 -3.71 9.82 -9.84
CA TYR A 138 -3.14 10.70 -8.81
C TYR A 138 -1.61 10.79 -8.88
N TYR A 139 -0.95 9.68 -9.22
CA TYR A 139 0.49 9.52 -9.31
C TYR A 139 1.09 9.86 -10.69
N SER A 140 0.24 10.16 -11.69
CA SER A 140 0.63 10.56 -13.06
C SER A 140 1.30 11.94 -13.15
N ASN A 141 2.41 12.11 -12.45
CA ASN A 141 3.27 13.28 -12.53
C ASN A 141 4.66 12.85 -13.03
N ARG A 142 5.40 13.77 -13.67
CA ARG A 142 6.77 13.49 -14.17
C ARG A 142 7.74 12.98 -13.11
N THR A 143 7.46 13.19 -11.82
CA THR A 143 8.29 12.68 -10.73
C THR A 143 8.39 11.16 -10.71
N ILE A 144 7.41 10.45 -11.29
CA ILE A 144 7.41 8.98 -11.37
C ILE A 144 8.63 8.45 -12.15
N LEU A 145 9.14 9.21 -13.13
CA LEU A 145 10.34 8.87 -13.87
C LEU A 145 11.60 8.84 -12.99
N LYS A 146 11.61 9.60 -11.89
CA LYS A 146 12.71 9.57 -10.91
C LYS A 146 12.54 8.42 -9.92
N ASP A 147 11.30 8.03 -9.66
CA ASP A 147 10.99 6.92 -8.76
C ASP A 147 11.31 5.58 -9.44
N PHE A 148 11.10 5.50 -10.77
CA PHE A 148 11.31 4.31 -11.60
C PHE A 148 11.96 4.70 -12.94
N PRO A 149 13.29 4.90 -12.98
CA PRO A 149 13.98 5.37 -14.19
C PRO A 149 13.99 4.33 -15.32
N ASP A 150 14.15 3.05 -14.98
CA ASP A 150 14.33 1.97 -15.96
C ASP A 150 13.04 1.18 -16.25
N ALA A 151 11.94 1.49 -15.56
CA ALA A 151 10.69 0.75 -15.66
C ALA A 151 9.79 1.27 -16.80
N LYS A 152 9.07 0.34 -17.46
CA LYS A 152 7.96 0.71 -18.34
C LYS A 152 6.78 1.22 -17.52
N ILE A 153 6.52 2.52 -17.59
CA ILE A 153 5.43 3.16 -16.85
C ILE A 153 4.13 3.18 -17.67
N TYR A 154 3.06 2.70 -17.06
CA TYR A 154 1.68 2.75 -17.57
C TYR A 154 0.82 3.62 -16.65
N ILE A 155 0.49 4.81 -17.14
CA ILE A 155 -0.33 5.80 -16.44
C ILE A 155 -1.31 6.48 -17.40
N ILE A 156 -2.46 6.90 -16.87
CA ILE A 156 -3.36 7.79 -17.60
C ILE A 156 -2.95 9.25 -17.35
N PRO A 157 -2.65 10.03 -18.39
CA PRO A 157 -2.31 11.45 -18.24
C PRO A 157 -3.41 12.26 -17.55
N LYS A 158 -3.02 13.29 -16.78
CA LYS A 158 -3.96 14.25 -16.20
C LYS A 158 -4.55 15.15 -17.29
N LYS A 159 -5.73 15.73 -17.02
CA LYS A 159 -6.40 16.66 -17.97
C LYS A 159 -5.49 17.85 -18.34
N ASN A 160 -4.61 18.25 -17.43
CA ASN A 160 -3.62 19.32 -17.59
C ASN A 160 -2.20 18.79 -17.82
N ALA A 161 -2.03 17.53 -18.23
CA ALA A 161 -0.72 17.00 -18.59
C ALA A 161 -0.19 17.74 -19.82
N THR A 162 1.08 18.13 -19.77
CA THR A 162 1.74 18.82 -20.90
C THR A 162 2.72 17.88 -21.57
N ILE A 163 2.79 17.95 -22.91
CA ILE A 163 3.68 17.14 -23.77
C ILE A 163 5.15 17.52 -23.56
N ARG A 164 5.42 18.74 -23.09
CA ARG A 164 6.77 19.19 -22.73
C ARG A 164 7.36 18.25 -21.68
N GLY A 165 8.66 18.02 -21.69
CA GLY A 165 9.31 17.16 -20.70
C GLY A 165 10.44 16.31 -21.26
N PRO A 166 11.03 15.46 -20.41
CA PRO A 166 12.06 14.49 -20.79
C PRO A 166 11.59 13.54 -21.89
N LYS A 167 12.53 12.87 -22.56
CA LYS A 167 12.24 11.97 -23.69
C LYS A 167 11.33 10.82 -23.25
N GLU A 168 11.61 10.26 -22.08
CA GLU A 168 10.90 9.15 -21.44
C GLU A 168 9.43 9.51 -21.18
N TRP A 169 9.16 10.77 -20.80
CA TRP A 169 7.78 11.26 -20.62
C TRP A 169 7.03 11.26 -21.96
N LYS A 170 7.68 11.71 -23.03
CA LYS A 170 7.08 11.75 -24.36
C LYS A 170 6.84 10.33 -24.89
N GLU A 171 7.78 9.42 -24.68
CA GLU A 171 7.65 8.02 -25.07
C GLU A 171 6.44 7.35 -24.39
N ILE A 172 6.17 7.63 -23.12
CA ILE A 172 4.94 7.16 -22.44
C ILE A 172 3.68 7.69 -23.16
N LEU A 173 3.65 8.99 -23.48
CA LEU A 173 2.50 9.60 -24.17
C LEU A 173 2.32 9.07 -25.59
N VAL A 174 3.41 8.84 -26.32
CA VAL A 174 3.40 8.27 -27.66
C VAL A 174 2.86 6.84 -27.61
N ARG A 175 3.36 5.98 -26.71
CA ARG A 175 2.82 4.62 -26.52
C ARG A 175 1.32 4.62 -26.20
N PHE A 176 0.86 5.59 -25.40
CA PHE A 176 -0.55 5.72 -25.08
C PHE A 176 -1.40 6.09 -26.31
N ILE A 177 -0.87 6.87 -27.26
CA ILE A 177 -1.61 7.34 -28.44
C ILE A 177 -1.53 6.33 -29.60
N GLU A 178 -0.36 5.75 -29.84
CA GLU A 178 -0.11 4.83 -30.96
C GLU A 178 -0.86 3.51 -30.80
N ASP A 179 -0.92 2.96 -29.57
CA ASP A 179 -1.67 1.75 -29.27
C ASP A 179 -2.46 1.89 -27.96
N ILE A 180 -3.57 2.62 -28.07
CA ILE A 180 -4.46 2.92 -26.93
C ILE A 180 -4.98 1.62 -26.29
N PHE A 181 -5.39 0.63 -27.08
CA PHE A 181 -6.04 -0.56 -26.54
C PHE A 181 -5.08 -1.45 -25.77
N SER A 182 -3.90 -1.72 -26.31
CA SER A 182 -2.88 -2.51 -25.59
C SER A 182 -2.41 -1.75 -24.34
N TYR A 183 -2.21 -0.44 -24.44
CA TYR A 183 -1.83 0.37 -23.28
C TYR A 183 -2.89 0.36 -22.18
N LEU A 184 -4.17 0.47 -22.54
CA LEU A 184 -5.28 0.41 -21.58
C LEU A 184 -5.43 -0.98 -20.97
N SER A 185 -5.16 -2.05 -21.74
CA SER A 185 -5.11 -3.42 -21.22
C SER A 185 -4.03 -3.58 -20.15
N GLU A 186 -2.83 -3.07 -20.41
CA GLU A 186 -1.74 -3.03 -19.44
C GLU A 186 -2.08 -2.19 -18.21
N TYR A 187 -2.64 -1.00 -18.42
CA TYR A 187 -3.09 -0.14 -17.32
C TYR A 187 -4.19 -0.80 -16.47
N TYR A 188 -5.08 -1.60 -17.07
CA TYR A 188 -6.18 -2.25 -16.37
C TYR A 188 -5.70 -3.25 -15.31
N GLN A 189 -4.50 -3.83 -15.48
CA GLN A 189 -3.91 -4.73 -14.48
C GLN A 189 -3.65 -4.02 -13.13
N ARG A 190 -3.70 -2.68 -13.07
CA ARG A 190 -3.77 -1.93 -11.80
C ARG A 190 -4.90 -2.40 -10.88
N ASN A 191 -6.01 -2.87 -11.45
CA ASN A 191 -7.17 -3.40 -10.72
C ASN A 191 -6.80 -4.55 -9.76
N ASN A 192 -5.69 -5.26 -9.98
CA ASN A 192 -5.19 -6.29 -9.06
C ASN A 192 -4.88 -5.71 -7.68
N SER A 193 -4.17 -4.58 -7.62
CA SER A 193 -3.86 -3.90 -6.35
C SER A 193 -5.12 -3.38 -5.62
N GLU A 194 -6.09 -2.83 -6.35
CA GLU A 194 -7.39 -2.40 -5.79
C GLU A 194 -8.18 -3.59 -5.22
N SER A 195 -8.21 -4.69 -5.96
CA SER A 195 -8.86 -5.94 -5.56
C SER A 195 -8.19 -6.56 -4.34
N GLY A 196 -6.85 -6.49 -4.28
CA GLY A 196 -6.04 -6.90 -3.12
C GLY A 196 -6.43 -6.15 -1.86
N PHE A 197 -6.48 -4.82 -1.90
CA PHE A 197 -6.93 -4.03 -0.76
C PHE A 197 -8.38 -4.29 -0.36
N SER A 198 -9.26 -4.54 -1.33
CA SER A 198 -10.65 -4.90 -1.07
C SER A 198 -10.76 -6.25 -0.34
N ALA A 199 -9.96 -7.25 -0.75
CA ALA A 199 -9.86 -8.53 -0.06
C ALA A 199 -9.33 -8.36 1.38
N ASP A 200 -8.26 -7.60 1.56
CA ASP A 200 -7.66 -7.36 2.89
C ASP A 200 -8.62 -6.68 3.86
N LYS A 201 -9.42 -5.74 3.36
CA LYS A 201 -10.42 -5.05 4.19
C LYS A 201 -11.59 -5.95 4.58
N ARG A 202 -11.96 -6.91 3.72
CA ARG A 202 -12.94 -7.94 4.06
C ARG A 202 -12.38 -8.93 5.09
N MET A 203 -11.11 -9.29 4.98
CA MET A 203 -10.44 -10.23 5.89
C MET A 203 -10.11 -9.61 7.26
N CYS A 204 -9.43 -8.46 7.28
CA CYS A 204 -8.89 -7.84 8.49
C CYS A 204 -9.76 -6.70 9.04
N GLY A 205 -10.85 -6.35 8.34
CA GLY A 205 -11.73 -5.26 8.68
C GLY A 205 -11.21 -3.87 8.30
N TRP A 206 -12.16 -2.94 8.15
CA TRP A 206 -11.93 -1.55 7.74
C TRP A 206 -11.36 -0.65 8.83
N LYS A 207 -11.46 -1.09 10.08
CA LYS A 207 -11.13 -0.29 11.26
C LYS A 207 -9.74 -0.62 11.78
N VAL A 208 -9.05 0.40 12.26
CA VAL A 208 -7.85 0.25 13.09
C VAL A 208 -8.19 0.71 14.50
N TRP A 209 -7.92 -0.14 15.48
CA TRP A 209 -8.31 0.09 16.88
C TRP A 209 -7.21 0.80 17.68
N GLN A 210 -5.97 0.73 17.18
CA GLN A 210 -4.79 1.35 17.77
C GLN A 210 -4.90 2.88 17.68
N LYS A 211 -4.44 3.57 18.73
CA LYS A 211 -4.51 5.04 18.83
C LYS A 211 -3.16 5.73 18.65
N LYS A 212 -2.06 5.09 19.06
CA LYS A 212 -0.70 5.63 18.88
C LYS A 212 -0.24 5.40 17.44
N GLU A 213 0.46 6.38 16.87
CA GLU A 213 0.92 6.36 15.47
C GLU A 213 1.79 5.13 15.16
N GLU A 214 2.79 4.85 15.99
CA GLU A 214 3.66 3.67 15.86
C GLU A 214 2.89 2.33 15.86
N ARG A 215 1.80 2.25 16.64
CA ARG A 215 0.97 1.03 16.74
C ARG A 215 0.03 0.90 15.54
N ILE A 216 -0.46 2.03 15.03
CA ILE A 216 -1.25 2.07 13.80
C ILE A 216 -0.40 1.59 12.64
N ASP A 217 0.83 2.11 12.51
CA ASP A 217 1.79 1.73 11.47
C ASP A 217 2.07 0.21 11.52
N THR A 218 2.40 -0.30 12.70
CA THR A 218 2.64 -1.75 12.92
C THR A 218 1.40 -2.58 12.60
N CYS A 219 0.22 -2.17 13.05
CA CYS A 219 -1.03 -2.88 12.77
C CYS A 219 -1.32 -2.96 11.27
N LEU A 220 -1.05 -1.89 10.52
CA LEU A 220 -1.29 -1.84 9.08
C LEU A 220 -0.28 -2.69 8.33
N LEU A 221 1.00 -2.68 8.72
CA LEU A 221 2.00 -3.59 8.17
C LEU A 221 1.63 -5.06 8.42
N CYS A 222 1.11 -5.39 9.61
CA CYS A 222 0.58 -6.74 9.87
C CYS A 222 -0.52 -7.14 8.88
N LYS A 223 -1.40 -6.23 8.46
CA LYS A 223 -2.40 -6.54 7.41
C LYS A 223 -1.73 -6.91 6.08
N GLY A 224 -0.67 -6.18 5.70
CA GLY A 224 0.15 -6.53 4.52
C GLY A 224 0.85 -7.88 4.67
N ILE A 225 1.30 -8.25 5.87
CA ILE A 225 1.85 -9.58 6.14
C ILE A 225 0.80 -10.66 5.96
N TRP A 226 -0.40 -10.48 6.50
CA TRP A 226 -1.50 -11.43 6.32
C TRP A 226 -1.82 -11.63 4.83
N HIS A 227 -1.83 -10.55 4.04
CA HIS A 227 -2.00 -10.63 2.60
C HIS A 227 -0.96 -11.52 1.93
N ASN A 228 0.32 -11.31 2.23
CA ASN A 228 1.43 -12.07 1.67
C ASN A 228 1.45 -13.52 2.14
N MET A 229 1.16 -13.76 3.41
CA MET A 229 1.14 -15.10 3.99
C MET A 229 0.08 -15.99 3.34
N MET A 230 -1.07 -15.42 2.93
CA MET A 230 -2.10 -16.16 2.19
C MET A 230 -1.71 -16.47 0.72
N ARG A 231 -0.58 -15.95 0.23
CA ARG A 231 -0.08 -16.10 -1.14
C ARG A 231 1.30 -16.74 -1.24
N ILE A 232 1.89 -17.11 -0.10
CA ILE A 232 3.22 -17.72 -0.07
C ILE A 232 3.21 -19.20 -0.49
N GLY A 233 2.03 -19.83 -0.44
CA GLY A 233 1.80 -21.21 -0.84
C GLY A 233 1.98 -21.48 -2.32
#